data_AF-A0A496QVA7-F1
#
_entry.id   AF-A0A496QVA7-F1
#
_cell.length_a   1.000
_cell.length_b   1.000
_cell.length_c   1.000
_cell.angle_alpha   90.00
_cell.angle_beta   90.00
_cell.angle_gamma   90.00
#
_symmetry.space_group_name_H-M   'P 1'
#
loop_
_entity.id
_entity.type
_entity.pdbx_description
1 polymer ?
#
loop_
_entity_poly.entity_id
_entity_poly.type
_entity_poly.pdbx_seq_one_letter_code
_entity_poly.pdbx_strand_id
1 'polypeptide(L)'
;MIILDVMFGTKDKTKGFDYAVKMRQDRQTAAIPILMITALNIKHPQFGFSDKKDGEYLRVDDFIDKPAKPEELLSKVERLLKQKVINWANWLETSS
;
A
#
# COMPACT_ATOMS: atom_id res chain seq x y z
N MET A 1 -7.17 -8.99 3.25
CA MET A 1 -6.81 -7.60 2.91
C MET A 1 -6.26 -6.92 4.15
N ILE A 2 -5.31 -6.01 4.00
CA ILE A 2 -4.70 -5.21 5.05
C ILE A 2 -4.86 -3.73 4.69
N ILE A 3 -5.17 -2.91 5.69
CA ILE A 3 -5.16 -1.46 5.59
C ILE A 3 -4.02 -0.96 6.46
N LEU A 4 -3.07 -0.23 5.88
CA LEU A 4 -1.81 0.14 6.54
C LEU A 4 -1.61 1.64 6.59
N ASP A 5 -1.29 2.19 7.77
CA ASP A 5 -0.93 3.59 7.93
C ASP A 5 0.58 3.80 7.72
N VAL A 6 0.95 4.72 6.83
CA VAL A 6 2.37 5.00 6.55
C VAL A 6 3.08 5.68 7.70
N MET A 7 2.38 6.60 8.36
CA MET A 7 2.95 7.44 9.39
C MET A 7 2.88 6.79 10.77
N PHE A 8 2.76 5.46 10.83
CA PHE A 8 2.63 4.72 12.09
C PHE A 8 3.92 4.81 12.92
N GLY A 9 3.95 5.67 13.94
CA GLY A 9 5.05 5.81 14.91
C GLY A 9 5.29 7.24 15.42
N THR A 10 6.24 7.41 16.35
CA THR A 10 6.48 8.66 17.09
C THR A 10 7.40 9.69 16.45
N LYS A 11 7.87 9.50 15.21
CA LYS A 11 8.70 10.47 14.46
C LYS A 11 8.47 10.17 13.00
N ASP A 12 8.29 11.18 12.14
CA ASP A 12 7.98 11.19 10.69
C ASP A 12 8.70 10.13 9.82
N LYS A 13 8.51 8.86 10.15
CA LYS A 13 9.16 7.69 9.58
C LYS A 13 8.11 6.96 8.77
N THR A 14 8.45 6.70 7.53
CA THR A 14 7.61 6.00 6.56
C THR A 14 7.61 4.48 6.78
N LYS A 15 7.40 4.05 8.04
CA LYS A 15 7.51 2.65 8.44
C LYS A 15 6.50 1.75 7.75
N GLY A 16 5.33 2.28 7.36
CA GLY A 16 4.33 1.50 6.62
C GLY A 16 4.87 0.93 5.30
N PHE A 17 5.78 1.62 4.62
CA PHE A 17 6.41 1.07 3.41
C PHE A 17 7.31 -0.12 3.71
N ASP A 18 8.14 -0.03 4.75
CA ASP A 18 9.01 -1.13 5.15
C ASP A 18 8.20 -2.39 5.52
N TYR A 19 7.06 -2.21 6.17
CA TYR A 19 6.15 -3.31 6.49
C TYR A 19 5.51 -3.92 5.23
N ALA A 20 5.07 -3.09 4.28
CA ALA A 20 4.53 -3.59 3.01
C ALA A 20 5.56 -4.44 2.26
N VAL A 21 6.81 -3.99 2.16
CA VAL A 21 7.90 -4.76 1.52
C VAL A 21 8.12 -6.10 2.22
N LYS A 22 8.18 -6.12 3.56
CA LYS A 22 8.32 -7.36 4.33
C LYS A 22 7.18 -8.33 4.10
N MET A 23 5.93 -7.84 4.08
CA MET A 23 4.76 -8.66 3.79
C MET A 23 4.80 -9.27 2.40
N ARG A 24 5.38 -8.56 1.42
CA ARG A 24 5.55 -9.09 0.05
C ARG A 24 6.65 -10.14 -0.06
N GLN A 25 7.62 -10.16 0.87
CA GLN A 25 8.68 -11.16 0.94
C GLN A 25 8.27 -12.46 1.62
N ASP A 26 7.16 -12.47 2.36
CA ASP A 26 6.63 -13.68 2.99
C ASP A 26 5.54 -14.32 2.12
N ARG A 27 5.73 -15.59 1.75
CA ARG A 27 4.78 -16.40 0.96
C ARG A 27 3.36 -16.39 1.53
N GLN A 28 3.21 -16.34 2.85
CA GLN A 28 1.90 -16.39 3.51
C GLN A 28 1.14 -15.07 3.37
N THR A 29 1.85 -13.95 3.25
CA THR A 29 1.24 -12.61 3.23
C THR A 29 1.37 -11.89 1.89
N ALA A 30 2.24 -12.36 0.99
CA ALA A 30 2.52 -11.71 -0.28
C ALA A 30 1.27 -11.53 -1.13
N ALA A 31 0.33 -12.48 -1.06
CA ALA A 31 -0.91 -12.44 -1.82
C ALA A 31 -1.99 -11.50 -1.26
N ILE A 32 -1.83 -10.99 -0.05
CA ILE A 32 -2.88 -10.23 0.64
C ILE A 32 -2.95 -8.81 0.03
N PRO A 33 -4.13 -8.30 -0.40
CA PRO A 33 -4.25 -6.93 -0.87
C PRO A 33 -3.89 -5.93 0.23
N ILE A 34 -3.06 -4.93 -0.08
CA ILE A 34 -2.62 -3.87 0.84
C ILE A 34 -3.12 -2.52 0.31
N LEU A 35 -4.02 -1.88 1.07
CA LEU A 35 -4.42 -0.49 0.88
C LEU A 35 -3.66 0.39 1.86
N MET A 36 -2.99 1.42 1.36
CA MET A 36 -2.17 2.29 2.18
C MET A 36 -2.87 3.63 2.46
N ILE A 37 -3.00 3.98 3.73
CA ILE A 37 -3.60 5.26 4.18
C ILE A 37 -2.48 6.18 4.63
N THR A 38 -2.39 7.39 4.07
CA THR A 38 -1.27 8.30 4.36
C THR A 38 -1.66 9.78 4.30
N ALA A 39 -0.88 10.66 4.94
CA ALA A 39 -0.95 12.11 4.71
C ALA A 39 0.35 12.64 4.08
N LEU A 40 1.18 11.73 3.54
CA LEU A 40 2.49 12.08 2.99
C LEU A 40 2.40 13.07 1.83
N ASN A 41 1.39 12.96 0.96
CA ASN A 41 1.22 13.90 -0.14
C ASN A 41 0.95 15.33 0.34
N ILE A 42 0.36 15.48 1.53
CA ILE A 42 0.12 16.80 2.16
C ILE A 42 1.37 17.29 2.90
N LYS A 43 2.04 16.42 3.65
CA LYS A 43 3.21 16.81 4.47
C LYS A 43 4.49 16.98 3.65
N HIS A 44 4.60 16.25 2.55
CA HIS A 44 5.80 16.14 1.73
C HIS A 44 5.42 16.15 0.23
N PRO A 45 4.88 17.26 -0.29
CA PRO A 45 4.41 17.36 -1.67
C PRO A 45 5.51 17.09 -2.72
N GLN A 46 6.77 17.36 -2.39
CA GLN A 46 7.93 17.00 -3.24
C GLN A 46 8.21 15.50 -3.34
N PHE A 47 7.62 14.66 -2.48
CA PHE A 47 7.65 13.21 -2.60
C PHE A 47 6.45 12.66 -3.39
N GLY A 48 5.62 13.54 -4.00
CA GLY A 48 4.35 13.28 -4.67
C GLY A 48 4.17 11.84 -5.14
N PHE A 49 3.59 11.02 -4.26
CA PHE A 49 3.38 9.60 -4.53
C PHE A 49 2.26 9.50 -5.56
N SER A 50 2.60 8.99 -6.74
CA SER A 50 1.65 8.77 -7.82
C SER A 50 1.40 7.27 -7.99
N ASP A 51 0.13 6.89 -8.13
CA ASP A 51 -0.34 5.49 -8.21
C ASP A 51 0.47 4.61 -9.18
N LYS A 52 1.02 5.20 -10.26
CA LYS A 52 1.70 4.46 -11.33
C LYS A 52 3.21 4.30 -11.16
N LYS A 53 3.92 5.26 -10.56
CA LYS A 53 5.39 5.20 -10.44
C LYS A 53 5.84 4.64 -9.09
N ASP A 54 5.08 4.94 -8.04
CA ASP A 54 5.47 4.60 -6.68
C ASP A 54 4.77 3.35 -6.17
N GLY A 55 3.60 2.98 -6.71
CA GLY A 55 2.89 1.74 -6.34
C GLY A 55 3.71 0.47 -6.62
N GLU A 56 4.44 0.43 -7.73
CA GLU A 56 5.36 -0.67 -8.05
C GLU A 56 6.62 -0.67 -7.16
N TYR A 57 7.16 0.52 -6.85
CA TYR A 57 8.33 0.66 -5.97
C TYR A 57 8.00 0.29 -4.51
N LEU A 58 6.80 0.62 -4.06
CA LEU A 58 6.32 0.48 -2.68
C LEU A 58 5.52 -0.79 -2.45
N ARG A 59 5.25 -1.54 -3.53
CA ARG A 59 4.64 -2.87 -3.56
C ARG A 59 3.30 -2.96 -2.85
N VAL A 60 2.45 -1.97 -3.10
CA VAL A 60 1.08 -1.93 -2.58
C VAL A 60 0.07 -1.80 -3.71
N ASP A 61 -1.17 -2.17 -3.42
CA ASP A 61 -2.20 -2.29 -4.45
C ASP A 61 -2.97 -1.00 -4.69
N ASP A 62 -3.02 -0.12 -3.69
CA ASP A 62 -3.62 1.22 -3.80
C ASP A 62 -3.23 2.12 -2.61
N PHE A 63 -3.46 3.41 -2.79
CA PHE A 63 -3.28 4.46 -1.79
C PHE A 63 -4.59 5.21 -1.52
N ILE A 64 -4.69 5.81 -0.34
CA ILE A 64 -5.72 6.79 0.00
C ILE A 64 -5.12 7.86 0.90
N ASP A 65 -5.35 9.12 0.53
CA ASP A 65 -4.85 10.27 1.27
C ASP A 65 -5.78 10.64 2.44
N LYS A 66 -5.20 11.09 3.54
CA LYS A 66 -5.92 11.68 4.67
C LYS A 66 -6.12 13.18 4.43
N PRO A 67 -7.28 13.76 4.76
CA PRO A 67 -8.46 13.09 5.31
C PRO A 67 -9.23 12.31 4.23
N ALA A 68 -9.44 11.02 4.48
CA ALA A 68 -10.17 10.15 3.57
C ALA A 68 -11.67 10.25 3.86
N LYS A 69 -12.49 10.37 2.80
CA LYS A 69 -13.95 10.25 2.95
C LYS A 69 -14.35 8.77 3.13
N PRO A 70 -15.35 8.45 3.96
CA PRO A 70 -15.80 7.07 4.15
C PRO A 70 -16.16 6.37 2.84
N GLU A 71 -16.82 7.07 1.92
CA GLU A 71 -17.26 6.53 0.63
C GLU A 71 -16.08 6.16 -0.28
N GLU A 72 -15.01 6.96 -0.23
CA GLU A 72 -13.78 6.70 -0.98
C GLU A 72 -13.06 5.46 -0.45
N LEU A 73 -12.94 5.36 0.88
CA LEU A 73 -12.36 4.19 1.54
C LEU A 73 -13.14 2.92 1.18
N LEU A 74 -14.46 2.96 1.29
CA LEU A 74 -15.34 1.82 0.96
C LEU A 74 -15.19 1.41 -0.51
N SER A 75 -15.21 2.38 -1.43
CA SER A 75 -15.03 2.12 -2.87
C SER A 75 -13.71 1.42 -3.17
N LYS A 76 -12.60 1.90 -2.58
CA LYS A 76 -11.27 1.28 -2.75
C LYS A 76 -11.19 -0.11 -2.13
N VAL A 77 -11.72 -0.30 -0.92
CA VAL A 77 -11.78 -1.61 -0.25
C VAL A 77 -12.56 -2.61 -1.10
N GLU A 78 -13.75 -2.25 -1.57
CA GLU A 78 -14.55 -3.13 -2.43
C GLU A 78 -13.83 -3.49 -3.73
N ARG A 79 -13.18 -2.52 -4.37
CA ARG A 79 -12.42 -2.73 -5.59
C ARG A 79 -11.29 -3.74 -5.38
N LEU A 80 -10.52 -3.60 -4.31
CA LEU A 80 -9.40 -4.48 -3.97
C LEU A 80 -9.86 -5.88 -3.59
N LEU A 81 -10.96 -6.01 -2.83
CA LEU A 81 -11.52 -7.33 -2.48
C LEU A 81 -12.10 -8.08 -3.69
N LYS A 82 -12.56 -7.37 -4.72
CA LYS A 82 -13.05 -7.96 -5.97
C LYS A 82 -11.94 -8.38 -6.94
N GLN A 83 -10.67 -8.03 -6.68
CA GLN A 83 -9.55 -8.44 -7.52
C GLN A 83 -9.35 -9.96 -7.41
N LYS A 84 -9.53 -10.66 -8.53
CA LYS A 84 -9.27 -12.10 -8.65
C LYS A 84 -7.81 -12.44 -8.96
N VAL A 85 -7.02 -11.43 -9.36
CA VAL A 85 -5.62 -11.58 -9.76
C VAL A 85 -4.73 -11.11 -8.61
N ILE A 86 -3.85 -11.99 -8.15
CA ILE A 86 -2.89 -11.72 -7.09
C ILE A 86 -1.58 -11.27 -7.77
N ASN A 87 -1.35 -9.95 -7.83
CA ASN A 87 -0.21 -9.38 -8.56
C ASN A 87 1.16 -9.76 -7.97
N TRP A 88 1.21 -10.14 -6.70
CA TRP A 88 2.47 -10.30 -5.96
C TRP A 88 2.85 -11.76 -5.67
N ALA A 89 1.98 -12.73 -5.99
CA ALA A 89 2.33 -14.15 -5.83
C ALA A 89 3.53 -14.54 -6.71
N ASN A 90 3.57 -14.01 -7.94
CA ASN A 90 4.63 -14.26 -8.92
C ASN A 90 5.92 -13.47 -8.62
N TRP A 91 5.85 -12.43 -7.78
CA TRP A 91 7.01 -11.60 -7.44
C TRP A 91 8.10 -12.37 -6.68
N LEU A 92 7.72 -13.42 -5.94
CA LEU A 92 8.65 -14.28 -5.22
C LEU A 92 9.48 -15.18 -6.16
N GLU A 93 9.01 -15.43 -7.39
CA GLU A 93 9.69 -16.27 -8.37
C GLU A 93 10.78 -15.50 -9.14
N THR A 94 10.60 -14.19 -9.36
CA THR A 94 11.57 -13.32 -10.05
C THR A 94 12.69 -12.78 -9.14
N SER A 95 12.63 -13.09 -7.84
CA SER A 95 13.60 -12.63 -6.83
C SER A 95 14.63 -13.71 -6.44
N SER A 96 14.66 -14.83 -7.16
CA SER A 96 15.59 -15.97 -6.96
C SER A 96 16.63 -16.05 -8.06
#